data_AF-A0A228HYP3-F1
#
_entry.id   AF-A0A228HYP3-F1
#
_cell.length_a   1.000
_cell.length_b   1.000
_cell.length_c   1.000
_cell.angle_alpha   90.00
_cell.angle_beta   90.00
_cell.angle_gamma   90.00
#
_symmetry.space_group_name_H-M   'P 1'
#
loop_
_entity.id
_entity.type
_entity.pdbx_description
1 polymer ?
#
loop_
_entity_poly.entity_id
_entity_poly.type
_entity_poly.pdbx_seq_one_letter_code
_entity_poly.pdbx_strand_id
1 'polypeptide(L)'
;MLNPGEEIRVVHAGEPVRFYPGDITYQRGLGGDSMLAAVAYIALSFLSREYPTHRMDRALDDFKRFPLFAARQLLLPVNERVPHHGGYPIWWDFDESAKLPDPAFSFAHRFVIGYDGSDGLLYGRAMFFSRLSLSFHFGYTEKGRLSSAKVIDVDPLAAQRENSMKVCDLDSAATRPDRPVARQSAVARSRNELLMQEAVDSLIAEIQGYRLQKDARKARRLMSRAAKAGPSEAMTQAREICSDAHQRLLNLARKLPIDAGNDVVRATWLRELIRPIERAPEESTGLTVAGQEALAAMAEALAEQMVEDSVAGTLDLTRMENLLGGTAGKAVLERALVDFSIREGGRSHDGST
;
A
#
# COMPACT_ATOMS: atom_id res chain seq x y z
N MET A 1 6.52 22.32 -51.47
CA MET A 1 7.78 21.73 -52.00
C MET A 1 8.87 22.05 -51.00
N LEU A 2 9.37 21.04 -50.29
CA LEU A 2 10.53 21.14 -49.40
C LEU A 2 11.80 21.07 -50.26
N ASN A 3 12.88 21.77 -49.86
CA ASN A 3 14.14 21.75 -50.59
C ASN A 3 14.78 20.35 -50.53
N PRO A 4 15.38 19.85 -51.62
CA PRO A 4 16.14 18.61 -51.59
C PRO A 4 17.42 18.82 -50.77
N GLY A 5 17.49 18.24 -49.58
CA GLY A 5 18.67 18.27 -48.70
C GLY A 5 18.41 18.49 -47.21
N GLU A 6 17.17 18.74 -46.77
CA GLU A 6 16.85 18.87 -45.35
C GLU A 6 16.56 17.50 -44.72
N GLU A 7 17.57 16.94 -44.04
CA GLU A 7 17.43 15.76 -43.19
C GLU A 7 16.79 16.19 -41.86
N ILE A 8 15.49 15.92 -41.68
CA ILE A 8 14.81 16.10 -40.39
C ILE A 8 15.36 15.04 -39.43
N ARG A 9 16.36 15.41 -38.62
CA ARG A 9 16.79 14.59 -37.49
C ARG A 9 15.84 14.79 -36.33
N VAL A 10 15.03 13.77 -36.05
CA VAL A 10 14.30 13.67 -34.79
C VAL A 10 15.33 13.51 -33.67
N VAL A 11 15.65 14.60 -32.97
CA VAL A 11 16.72 14.65 -31.94
C VAL A 11 16.31 13.94 -30.65
N HIS A 12 15.00 13.76 -30.41
CA HIS A 12 14.49 12.94 -29.31
C HIS A 12 13.00 12.66 -29.55
N ALA A 13 12.65 11.42 -29.90
CA ALA A 13 11.31 10.93 -29.60
C ALA A 13 11.35 10.55 -28.13
N GLY A 14 10.68 11.31 -27.25
CA GLY A 14 10.54 10.91 -25.86
C GLY A 14 10.04 9.48 -25.81
N GLU A 15 10.64 8.64 -24.95
CA GLU A 15 10.20 7.25 -24.83
C GLU A 15 8.68 7.24 -24.59
N PRO A 16 7.91 6.44 -25.37
CA PRO A 16 6.47 6.38 -25.19
C PRO A 16 6.17 5.99 -23.75
N VAL A 17 5.30 6.77 -23.09
CA VAL A 17 4.86 6.46 -21.72
C VAL A 17 4.22 5.08 -21.73
N ARG A 18 4.86 4.15 -21.02
CA ARG A 18 4.38 2.77 -20.91
C ARG A 18 3.35 2.66 -19.80
N PHE A 19 2.14 2.27 -20.16
CA PHE A 19 1.05 1.97 -19.25
C PHE A 19 1.08 0.49 -18.86
N TYR A 20 0.53 0.20 -17.68
CA TYR A 20 0.38 -1.16 -17.16
C TYR A 20 -1.11 -1.48 -16.95
N PRO A 21 -1.87 -1.70 -18.03
CA PRO A 21 -3.29 -2.08 -17.98
C PRO A 21 -3.54 -3.54 -17.61
N GLY A 22 -2.50 -4.32 -17.30
CA GLY A 22 -2.65 -5.68 -16.77
C GLY A 22 -2.80 -5.69 -15.25
N ASP A 23 -3.42 -6.74 -14.72
CA ASP A 23 -3.30 -7.04 -13.30
C ASP A 23 -1.89 -7.56 -13.05
N ILE A 24 -1.10 -6.84 -12.26
CA ILE A 24 0.19 -7.35 -11.82
C ILE A 24 -0.12 -8.39 -10.73
N THR A 25 -0.08 -9.66 -11.10
CA THR A 25 -0.20 -10.77 -10.16
C THR A 25 1.09 -10.86 -9.35
N TYR A 26 1.09 -10.27 -8.16
CA TYR A 26 2.20 -10.41 -7.22
C TYR A 26 2.02 -11.70 -6.42
N GLN A 27 2.92 -12.67 -6.60
CA GLN A 27 3.08 -13.72 -5.61
C GLN A 27 3.89 -13.14 -4.44
N ARG A 28 3.21 -12.81 -3.34
CA ARG A 28 3.86 -12.20 -2.17
C ARG A 28 4.27 -13.28 -1.18
N GLY A 29 5.58 -13.43 -0.99
CA GLY A 29 6.12 -14.14 0.17
C GLY A 29 6.38 -13.14 1.30
N LEU A 30 5.60 -13.21 2.38
CA LEU A 30 5.85 -12.44 3.61
C LEU A 30 6.36 -13.38 4.70
N GLY A 31 7.29 -12.91 5.51
CA GLY A 31 7.88 -13.72 6.60
C GLY A 31 9.13 -14.52 6.22
N GLY A 32 9.88 -14.11 5.20
CA GLY A 32 11.21 -14.67 4.95
C GLY A 32 12.21 -14.32 6.06
N ASP A 33 13.30 -15.08 6.16
CA ASP A 33 14.33 -14.97 7.21
C ASP A 33 14.79 -13.53 7.46
N SER A 34 15.00 -12.75 6.39
CA SER A 34 15.43 -11.35 6.48
C SER A 34 14.42 -10.46 7.23
N MET A 35 13.13 -10.61 6.94
CA MET A 35 12.08 -9.84 7.58
C MET A 35 11.99 -10.23 9.06
N LEU A 36 11.91 -11.53 9.35
CA LEU A 36 11.82 -12.02 10.72
C LEU A 36 13.07 -11.62 11.52
N ALA A 37 14.26 -11.64 10.92
CA ALA A 37 15.49 -11.20 11.57
C ALA A 37 15.50 -9.71 11.88
N ALA A 38 14.99 -8.87 10.98
CA ALA A 38 14.83 -7.45 11.24
C ALA A 38 13.87 -7.20 12.42
N VAL A 39 12.76 -7.94 12.48
CA VAL A 39 11.82 -7.87 13.61
C VAL A 39 12.49 -8.34 14.90
N ALA A 40 13.25 -9.44 14.88
CA ALA A 40 14.00 -9.93 16.04
C ALA A 40 14.99 -8.89 16.55
N TYR A 41 15.73 -8.23 15.65
CA TYR A 41 16.68 -7.19 16.00
C TYR A 41 15.99 -5.97 16.66
N ILE A 42 14.88 -5.51 16.09
CA ILE A 42 14.08 -4.41 16.66
C ILE A 42 13.53 -4.82 18.04
N ALA A 43 13.00 -6.04 18.16
CA ALA A 43 12.49 -6.58 19.42
C ALA A 43 13.58 -6.64 20.51
N LEU A 44 14.79 -7.12 20.18
CA LEU A 44 15.95 -7.11 21.10
C LEU A 44 16.35 -5.70 21.51
N SER A 45 16.21 -4.72 20.61
CA SER A 45 16.51 -3.31 20.90
C SER A 45 15.54 -2.74 21.93
N PHE A 46 14.23 -2.99 21.77
CA PHE A 46 13.23 -2.59 22.76
C PHE A 46 13.38 -3.35 24.08
N LEU A 47 13.61 -4.67 24.03
CA LEU A 47 13.91 -5.46 25.24
C LEU A 47 15.10 -4.87 26.00
N SER A 48 16.18 -4.54 25.31
CA SER A 48 17.39 -3.99 25.95
C SER A 48 17.16 -2.61 26.57
N ARG A 49 16.24 -1.82 26.01
CA ARG A 49 15.89 -0.48 26.50
C ARG A 49 14.96 -0.57 27.71
N GLU A 50 13.92 -1.39 27.62
CA GLU A 50 12.86 -1.45 28.62
C GLU A 50 13.15 -2.43 29.77
N TYR A 51 13.90 -3.50 29.50
CA TYR A 51 14.31 -4.53 30.46
C TYR A 51 15.83 -4.67 30.45
N PRO A 52 16.58 -3.61 30.80
CA PRO A 52 18.04 -3.58 30.65
C PRO A 52 18.77 -4.64 31.48
N THR A 53 18.17 -5.11 32.58
CA THR A 53 18.74 -6.20 33.40
C THR A 53 18.74 -7.53 32.66
N HIS A 54 17.77 -7.75 31.75
CA HIS A 54 17.59 -9.02 31.06
C HIS A 54 18.38 -9.12 29.75
N ARG A 55 18.89 -8.00 29.22
CA ARG A 55 19.56 -7.97 27.90
C ARG A 55 20.73 -8.95 27.75
N MET A 56 21.42 -9.28 28.85
CA MET A 56 22.57 -10.19 28.88
C MET A 56 22.22 -11.62 29.31
N ASP A 57 20.94 -11.91 29.56
CA ASP A 57 20.52 -13.24 29.98
C ASP A 57 20.83 -14.27 28.88
N ARG A 58 21.42 -15.40 29.30
CA ARG A 58 21.70 -16.55 28.42
C ARG A 58 20.42 -17.21 27.91
N ALA A 59 19.30 -17.02 28.62
CA ALA A 59 17.98 -17.44 28.18
C ALA A 59 17.58 -16.87 26.81
N LEU A 60 18.17 -15.75 26.41
CA LEU A 60 17.93 -15.08 25.14
C LEU A 60 18.80 -15.61 23.99
N ASP A 61 19.75 -16.51 24.24
CA ASP A 61 20.80 -16.85 23.28
C ASP A 61 20.25 -17.40 21.96
N ASP A 62 19.21 -18.23 22.01
CA ASP A 62 18.57 -18.75 20.80
C ASP A 62 17.87 -17.64 20.00
N PHE A 63 17.20 -16.72 20.69
CA PHE A 63 16.60 -15.54 20.06
C PHE A 63 17.66 -14.63 19.43
N LYS A 64 18.79 -14.40 20.12
CA LYS A 64 19.92 -13.57 19.66
C LYS A 64 20.65 -14.18 18.46
N ARG A 65 20.75 -15.52 18.40
CA ARG A 65 21.40 -16.25 17.30
C ARG A 65 20.63 -16.14 15.99
N PHE A 66 19.31 -16.02 16.04
CA PHE A 66 18.48 -15.99 14.85
C PHE A 66 18.79 -14.82 13.89
N PRO A 67 18.82 -13.53 14.33
CA PRO A 67 19.24 -12.43 13.46
C PRO A 67 20.64 -12.63 12.86
N LEU A 68 21.58 -13.18 13.64
CA LEU A 68 22.95 -13.44 13.18
C LEU A 68 22.99 -14.54 12.12
N PHE A 69 22.19 -15.59 12.29
CA PHE A 69 22.02 -16.65 11.30
C PHE A 69 21.48 -16.06 9.99
N ALA A 70 20.38 -15.32 10.03
CA ALA A 70 19.77 -14.73 8.84
C ALA A 70 20.71 -13.75 8.12
N ALA A 71 21.45 -12.93 8.86
CA ALA A 71 22.46 -12.05 8.29
C ALA A 71 23.57 -12.82 7.56
N ARG A 72 24.01 -13.97 8.08
CA ARG A 72 24.97 -14.84 7.39
C ARG A 72 24.39 -15.45 6.11
N GLN A 73 23.13 -15.92 6.15
CA GLN A 73 22.46 -16.46 4.96
C GLN A 73 22.34 -15.42 3.83
N LEU A 74 22.17 -14.14 4.17
CA LEU A 74 22.09 -13.06 3.19
C LEU A 74 23.41 -12.81 2.44
N LEU A 75 24.55 -13.15 3.04
CA LEU A 75 25.87 -13.04 2.41
C LEU A 75 26.17 -14.19 1.44
N LEU A 76 25.40 -15.28 1.48
CA LEU A 76 25.58 -16.43 0.61
C LEU A 76 24.79 -16.27 -0.71
N PRO A 77 25.31 -16.82 -1.82
CA PRO A 77 24.54 -17.04 -3.04
C PRO A 77 23.22 -17.76 -2.75
N VAL A 78 22.16 -17.45 -3.50
CA VAL A 78 20.80 -17.96 -3.24
C VAL A 78 20.76 -19.50 -3.20
N ASN A 79 21.55 -20.17 -4.04
CA ASN A 79 21.67 -21.62 -4.13
C ASN A 79 22.45 -22.27 -2.97
N GLU A 80 23.13 -21.48 -2.13
CA GLU A 80 23.90 -21.95 -0.97
C GLU A 80 23.21 -21.67 0.37
N ARG A 81 22.06 -20.98 0.33
CA ARG A 81 21.29 -20.66 1.53
C ARG A 81 20.65 -21.91 2.10
N VAL A 82 20.77 -22.07 3.42
CA VAL A 82 20.13 -23.17 4.15
C VAL A 82 18.98 -22.63 5.00
N PRO A 83 17.86 -23.38 5.09
CA PRO A 83 16.74 -22.98 5.92
C PRO A 83 17.10 -23.07 7.41
N HIS A 84 16.46 -22.24 8.24
CA HIS A 84 16.64 -22.30 9.69
C HIS A 84 15.95 -23.55 10.27
N HIS A 85 16.73 -24.55 10.67
CA HIS A 85 16.20 -25.83 11.18
C HIS A 85 15.72 -25.79 12.65
N GLY A 86 16.05 -24.74 13.42
CA GLY A 86 15.72 -24.63 14.85
C GLY A 86 14.29 -24.16 15.16
N GLY A 87 13.43 -24.02 14.15
CA GLY A 87 12.15 -23.32 14.25
C GLY A 87 12.35 -21.81 14.42
N TYR A 88 11.43 -21.00 13.88
CA TYR A 88 11.53 -19.56 14.02
C TYR A 88 11.11 -19.13 15.43
N PRO A 89 11.86 -18.22 16.08
CA PRO A 89 11.46 -17.67 17.37
C PRO A 89 10.35 -16.61 17.26
N ILE A 90 10.01 -16.23 16.03
CA ILE A 90 8.96 -15.26 15.67
C ILE A 90 7.95 -15.97 14.76
N TRP A 91 6.66 -15.70 14.97
CA TRP A 91 5.58 -16.22 14.14
C TRP A 91 4.51 -15.16 13.90
N TRP A 92 3.69 -15.37 12.87
CA TRP A 92 2.49 -14.57 12.62
C TRP A 92 1.46 -14.79 13.72
N ASP A 93 0.97 -13.69 14.27
CA ASP A 93 0.01 -13.67 15.35
C ASP A 93 -1.32 -13.10 14.86
N PHE A 94 -2.36 -13.92 14.98
CA PHE A 94 -3.73 -13.57 14.57
C PHE A 94 -4.69 -13.57 15.75
N ASP A 95 -4.19 -13.78 16.97
CA ASP A 95 -5.04 -13.86 18.15
C ASP A 95 -5.32 -12.45 18.67
N GLU A 96 -6.61 -12.13 18.82
CA GLU A 96 -7.06 -10.83 19.31
C GLU A 96 -6.55 -10.55 20.72
N SER A 97 -6.04 -9.34 20.90
CA SER A 97 -5.40 -8.89 22.12
C SER A 97 -6.39 -8.11 23.00
N ALA A 98 -7.13 -8.81 23.86
CA ALA A 98 -8.24 -8.23 24.63
C ALA A 98 -7.84 -7.29 25.80
N LYS A 99 -6.55 -6.91 25.93
CA LYS A 99 -6.04 -6.22 27.14
C LYS A 99 -5.05 -5.08 26.87
N LEU A 100 -5.02 -4.51 25.67
CA LEU A 100 -4.16 -3.35 25.39
C LEU A 100 -4.92 -2.04 25.48
N PRO A 101 -4.25 -0.95 25.89
CA PRO A 101 -4.78 0.39 25.70
C PRO A 101 -4.94 0.67 24.19
N ASP A 102 -5.79 1.64 23.87
CA ASP A 102 -5.96 2.09 22.49
C ASP A 102 -4.62 2.53 21.86
N PRO A 103 -4.42 2.32 20.56
CA PRO A 103 -3.23 2.80 19.85
C PRO A 103 -3.12 4.32 19.92
N ALA A 104 -1.93 4.81 20.29
CA ALA A 104 -1.66 6.24 20.33
C ALA A 104 -1.72 6.91 18.94
N PHE A 105 -1.60 6.13 17.87
CA PHE A 105 -1.68 6.58 16.48
C PHE A 105 -2.56 5.60 15.68
N SER A 106 -3.38 6.13 14.76
CA SER A 106 -4.26 5.29 13.91
C SER A 106 -3.45 4.36 12.99
N PHE A 107 -2.30 4.83 12.53
CA PHE A 107 -1.35 4.08 11.71
C PHE A 107 -0.03 3.95 12.45
N ALA A 108 0.12 2.91 13.27
CA ALA A 108 1.25 2.76 14.19
C ALA A 108 2.07 1.51 13.92
N HIS A 109 3.36 1.56 14.26
CA HIS A 109 4.05 0.35 14.73
C HIS A 109 3.84 0.24 16.24
N ARG A 110 3.33 -0.89 16.73
CA ARG A 110 3.15 -1.14 18.15
C ARG A 110 3.99 -2.33 18.58
N PHE A 111 4.79 -2.16 19.61
CA PHE A 111 5.55 -3.23 20.24
C PHE A 111 5.08 -3.43 21.67
N VAL A 112 4.81 -4.67 22.03
CA VAL A 112 4.56 -5.07 23.42
C VAL A 112 5.74 -5.92 23.85
N ILE A 113 6.46 -5.50 24.89
CA ILE A 113 7.54 -6.28 25.49
C ILE A 113 7.15 -6.59 26.93
N GLY A 114 7.08 -7.87 27.27
CA GLY A 114 6.59 -8.29 28.57
C GLY A 114 7.43 -9.36 29.24
N TYR A 115 7.27 -9.41 30.56
CA TYR A 115 7.79 -10.42 31.44
C TYR A 115 6.63 -11.02 32.25
N ASP A 116 6.49 -12.35 32.20
CA ASP A 116 5.56 -13.07 33.04
C ASP A 116 6.26 -13.63 34.27
N GLY A 117 5.94 -13.10 35.44
CA GLY A 117 6.49 -13.50 36.72
C GLY A 117 6.14 -14.92 37.15
N SER A 118 5.05 -15.48 36.64
CA SER A 118 4.58 -16.82 37.02
C SER A 118 5.53 -17.92 36.55
N ASP A 119 6.14 -17.74 35.37
CA ASP A 119 7.03 -18.72 34.77
C ASP A 119 8.34 -18.16 34.23
N GLY A 120 8.57 -16.86 34.37
CA GLY A 120 9.80 -16.18 33.99
C GLY A 120 9.91 -15.90 32.48
N LEU A 121 8.82 -16.08 31.71
CA LEU A 121 8.85 -15.87 30.26
C LEU A 121 9.04 -14.39 29.91
N LEU A 122 10.09 -14.10 29.13
CA LEU A 122 10.19 -12.88 28.37
C LEU A 122 9.56 -13.09 26.99
N TYR A 123 8.63 -12.21 26.62
CA TYR A 123 7.88 -12.31 25.38
C TYR A 123 7.72 -10.94 24.71
N GLY A 124 7.23 -10.96 23.48
CA GLY A 124 6.66 -9.76 22.90
C GLY A 124 5.74 -10.00 21.73
N ARG A 125 5.07 -8.91 21.35
CA ARG A 125 4.26 -8.78 20.14
C ARG A 125 4.73 -7.56 19.37
N ALA A 126 4.68 -7.63 18.04
CA ALA A 126 4.96 -6.52 17.16
C ALA A 126 3.84 -6.42 16.12
N MET A 127 3.14 -5.29 16.10
CA MET A 127 2.16 -4.95 15.10
C MET A 127 2.74 -3.84 14.22
N PHE A 128 2.84 -4.10 12.91
CA PHE A 128 3.33 -3.11 11.95
C PHE A 128 2.16 -2.48 11.21
N PHE A 129 2.17 -1.15 11.14
CA PHE A 129 1.19 -0.35 10.39
C PHE A 129 -0.25 -0.61 10.82
N SER A 130 -0.47 -0.97 12.09
CA SER A 130 -1.77 -1.41 12.62
C SER A 130 -2.40 -2.63 11.91
N ARG A 131 -1.67 -3.34 11.04
CA ARG A 131 -2.21 -4.46 10.22
C ARG A 131 -1.49 -5.79 10.44
N LEU A 132 -0.17 -5.78 10.48
CA LEU A 132 0.65 -7.00 10.43
C LEU A 132 1.17 -7.36 11.80
N SER A 133 0.65 -8.43 12.40
CA SER A 133 0.96 -8.83 13.77
C SER A 133 1.88 -10.05 13.84
N LEU A 134 2.95 -9.93 14.61
CA LEU A 134 3.93 -10.96 14.88
C LEU A 134 4.10 -11.13 16.38
N SER A 135 4.35 -12.35 16.82
CA SER A 135 4.62 -12.66 18.22
C SER A 135 5.91 -13.46 18.37
N PHE A 136 6.51 -13.34 19.55
CA PHE A 136 7.76 -14.01 19.86
C PHE A 136 7.93 -14.30 21.35
N HIS A 137 8.71 -15.34 21.62
CA HIS A 137 9.27 -15.64 22.93
C HIS A 137 10.76 -15.37 22.88
N PHE A 138 11.22 -14.49 23.76
CA PHE A 138 12.63 -14.19 23.92
C PHE A 138 13.37 -15.31 24.66
N GLY A 139 12.75 -15.89 25.68
CA GLY A 139 13.31 -16.95 26.51
C GLY A 139 12.73 -16.97 27.92
N TYR A 140 13.08 -17.99 28.71
CA TYR A 140 12.65 -18.12 30.10
C TYR A 140 13.77 -17.74 31.06
N THR A 141 13.48 -16.82 31.98
CA THR A 141 14.40 -16.27 32.98
C THR A 141 13.95 -16.66 34.39
N GLU A 142 14.54 -16.04 35.42
CA GLU A 142 14.14 -16.27 36.82
C GLU A 142 12.64 -15.99 37.03
N LYS A 143 12.00 -16.79 37.87
CA LYS A 143 10.57 -16.67 38.23
C LYS A 143 10.38 -15.85 39.51
N GLY A 144 9.13 -15.48 39.81
CA GLY A 144 8.75 -14.93 41.11
C GLY A 144 8.91 -13.41 41.23
N ARG A 145 9.29 -12.71 40.17
CA ARG A 145 9.14 -11.26 40.06
C ARG A 145 7.70 -10.91 39.68
N LEU A 146 7.31 -9.63 39.84
CA LEU A 146 6.01 -9.17 39.37
C LEU A 146 5.96 -9.15 37.84
N SER A 147 4.85 -9.64 37.27
CA SER A 147 4.61 -9.56 35.84
C SER A 147 4.47 -8.11 35.39
N SER A 148 5.04 -7.78 34.24
CA SER A 148 4.99 -6.44 33.68
C SER A 148 5.03 -6.48 32.16
N ALA A 149 4.50 -5.44 31.52
CA ALA A 149 4.61 -5.24 30.09
C ALA A 149 4.76 -3.75 29.76
N LYS A 150 5.40 -3.49 28.62
CA LYS A 150 5.62 -2.15 28.06
C LYS A 150 4.99 -2.13 26.67
N VAL A 151 4.09 -1.18 26.45
CA VAL A 151 3.47 -0.92 25.14
C VAL A 151 4.15 0.30 24.54
N ILE A 152 4.72 0.13 23.35
CA ILE A 152 5.50 1.14 22.66
C ILE A 152 4.85 1.38 21.30
N ASP A 153 4.22 2.53 21.14
CA ASP A 153 3.65 2.97 19.88
C ASP A 153 4.61 3.90 19.18
N VAL A 154 4.84 3.68 17.89
CA VAL A 154 5.70 4.48 17.02
C VAL A 154 4.87 4.94 15.83
N ASP A 155 4.89 6.24 15.56
CA ASP A 155 4.29 6.82 14.36
C ASP A 155 5.30 6.76 13.21
N PRO A 156 5.11 5.90 12.20
CA PRO A 156 5.99 5.81 11.03
C PRO A 156 5.87 7.00 10.09
N LEU A 157 4.85 7.86 10.24
CA LEU A 157 4.61 9.04 9.41
C LEU A 157 5.09 10.34 10.09
N ALA A 158 5.55 10.27 11.34
CA ALA A 158 6.04 11.42 12.06
C ALA A 158 7.25 12.05 11.35
N ALA A 159 7.16 13.34 11.03
CA ALA A 159 8.25 14.09 10.42
C ALA A 159 9.41 14.38 11.40
N GLN A 160 9.15 14.31 12.70
CA GLN A 160 10.11 14.64 13.76
C GLN A 160 10.10 13.56 14.85
N ARG A 161 11.28 13.28 15.41
CA ARG A 161 11.51 12.20 16.39
C ARG A 161 10.80 12.41 17.73
N GLU A 162 10.59 13.64 18.17
CA GLU A 162 10.10 13.95 19.52
C GLU A 162 8.63 13.54 19.73
N ASN A 163 7.84 13.48 18.65
CA ASN A 163 6.44 13.07 18.67
C ASN A 163 6.22 11.69 18.06
N SER A 164 7.29 10.99 17.66
CA SER A 164 7.17 9.75 16.90
C SER A 164 6.99 8.51 17.78
N MET A 165 6.98 8.64 19.11
CA MET A 165 6.93 7.48 20.01
C MET A 165 6.18 7.79 21.32
N LYS A 166 5.33 6.86 21.75
CA LYS A 166 4.65 6.85 23.05
C LYS A 166 4.90 5.52 23.75
N VAL A 167 5.14 5.56 25.05
CA VAL A 167 5.38 4.36 25.86
C VAL A 167 4.36 4.35 27.00
N CYS A 168 3.74 3.20 27.24
CA CYS A 168 2.80 2.96 28.32
C CYS A 168 3.21 1.71 29.10
N ASP A 169 3.10 1.80 30.42
CA ASP A 169 3.45 0.73 31.35
C ASP A 169 2.20 -0.06 31.71
N LEU A 170 2.34 -1.38 31.85
CA LEU A 170 1.28 -2.28 32.29
C LEU A 170 1.82 -3.15 33.43
N ASP A 171 1.11 -3.16 34.55
CA ASP A 171 1.45 -3.96 35.74
C ASP A 171 0.91 -5.39 35.64
N SER A 172 1.06 -6.02 34.47
CA SER A 172 0.65 -7.41 34.23
C SER A 172 1.38 -8.02 33.04
N ALA A 173 1.33 -9.35 32.92
CA ALA A 173 1.71 -10.07 31.71
C ALA A 173 0.64 -9.92 30.62
N ALA A 174 0.28 -8.67 30.30
CA ALA A 174 -0.73 -8.38 29.31
C ALA A 174 -0.32 -8.99 27.96
N THR A 175 -1.28 -9.69 27.35
CA THR A 175 -1.19 -10.16 25.96
C THR A 175 -0.01 -11.08 25.70
N ARG A 176 0.42 -11.83 26.72
CA ARG A 176 1.37 -12.93 26.56
C ARG A 176 0.91 -13.83 25.38
N PRO A 177 1.73 -13.99 24.33
CA PRO A 177 1.35 -14.83 23.20
C PRO A 177 1.62 -16.30 23.50
N ASP A 178 0.74 -17.16 23.04
CA ASP A 178 0.99 -18.60 23.05
C ASP A 178 1.81 -18.99 21.82
N ARG A 179 2.81 -19.86 22.02
CA ARG A 179 3.60 -20.36 20.91
C ARG A 179 2.73 -21.31 20.08
N PRO A 180 2.66 -21.15 18.75
CA PRO A 180 1.87 -22.03 17.92
C PRO A 180 2.36 -23.47 18.03
N VAL A 181 1.42 -24.41 18.11
CA VAL A 181 1.75 -25.84 18.11
C VAL A 181 2.34 -26.21 16.74
N ALA A 182 3.45 -26.96 16.73
CA ALA A 182 4.22 -27.30 15.53
C ALA A 182 3.41 -27.96 14.40
N ARG A 183 2.26 -28.56 14.72
CA ARG A 183 1.26 -29.03 13.76
C ARG A 183 -0.04 -28.25 13.92
N GLN A 184 -0.17 -27.15 13.19
CA GLN A 184 -1.47 -26.52 12.99
C GLN A 184 -2.34 -27.41 12.10
N SER A 185 -3.64 -27.51 12.42
CA SER A 185 -4.60 -28.18 11.53
C SER A 185 -4.67 -27.47 10.18
N ALA A 186 -5.07 -28.18 9.12
CA ALA A 186 -5.23 -27.57 7.80
C ALA A 186 -6.19 -26.36 7.84
N VAL A 187 -7.25 -26.46 8.65
CA VAL A 187 -8.23 -25.39 8.87
C VAL A 187 -7.59 -24.14 9.48
N ALA A 188 -6.76 -24.30 10.53
CA ALA A 188 -6.07 -23.17 11.16
C ALA A 188 -5.09 -22.49 10.20
N ARG A 189 -4.41 -23.28 9.35
CA ARG A 189 -3.51 -22.74 8.32
C ARG A 189 -4.26 -21.90 7.28
N SER A 190 -5.33 -22.44 6.70
CA SER A 190 -6.12 -21.71 5.69
C SER A 190 -6.75 -20.45 6.27
N ARG A 191 -7.21 -20.47 7.52
CA ARG A 191 -7.70 -19.27 8.22
C ARG A 191 -6.62 -18.20 8.32
N ASN A 192 -5.43 -18.58 8.77
CA ASN A 192 -4.32 -17.66 8.97
C ASN A 192 -3.81 -17.08 7.63
N GLU A 193 -3.83 -17.87 6.56
CA GLU A 193 -3.52 -17.39 5.20
C GLU A 193 -4.52 -16.31 4.74
N LEU A 194 -5.82 -16.52 4.97
CA LEU A 194 -6.84 -15.52 4.65
C LEU A 194 -6.65 -14.22 5.45
N LEU A 195 -6.45 -14.33 6.78
CA LEU A 195 -6.22 -13.17 7.65
C LEU A 195 -4.96 -12.39 7.24
N MET A 196 -3.90 -13.10 6.83
CA MET A 196 -2.69 -12.48 6.28
C MET A 196 -3.00 -11.68 5.01
N GLN A 197 -3.75 -12.28 4.08
CA GLN A 197 -4.11 -11.63 2.84
C GLN A 197 -4.93 -10.36 3.09
N GLU A 198 -5.96 -10.45 3.95
CA GLU A 198 -6.79 -9.31 4.35
C GLU A 198 -5.97 -8.18 5.00
N ALA A 199 -5.02 -8.52 5.88
CA ALA A 199 -4.14 -7.54 6.52
C ALA A 199 -3.25 -6.81 5.51
N VAL A 200 -2.71 -7.55 4.53
CA VAL A 200 -1.85 -6.98 3.48
C VAL A 200 -2.65 -6.11 2.51
N ASP A 201 -3.82 -6.57 2.08
CA ASP A 201 -4.67 -5.82 1.17
C ASP A 201 -5.15 -4.52 1.83
N SER A 202 -5.50 -4.60 3.12
CA SER A 202 -5.82 -3.42 3.93
C SER A 202 -4.64 -2.44 4.04
N LEU A 203 -3.42 -2.93 4.30
CA LEU A 203 -2.23 -2.09 4.36
C LEU A 203 -1.98 -1.37 3.04
N ILE A 204 -2.16 -2.07 1.92
CA ILE A 204 -1.97 -1.48 0.59
C ILE A 204 -3.03 -0.42 0.30
N ALA A 205 -4.29 -0.68 0.64
CA ALA A 205 -5.35 0.30 0.51
C ALA A 205 -5.02 1.57 1.31
N GLU A 206 -4.49 1.43 2.51
CA GLU A 206 -4.10 2.55 3.36
C GLU A 206 -2.90 3.34 2.79
N ILE A 207 -1.87 2.64 2.29
CA ILE A 207 -0.74 3.26 1.59
C ILE A 207 -1.20 4.02 0.33
N GLN A 208 -2.12 3.42 -0.45
CA GLN A 208 -2.69 4.04 -1.63
C GLN A 208 -3.51 5.29 -1.25
N GLY A 209 -4.30 5.22 -0.18
CA GLY A 209 -5.06 6.35 0.35
C GLY A 209 -4.14 7.51 0.77
N TYR A 210 -3.07 7.23 1.51
CA TYR A 210 -2.10 8.25 1.91
C TYR A 210 -1.41 8.91 0.71
N ARG A 211 -1.03 8.12 -0.30
CA ARG A 211 -0.46 8.64 -1.55
C ARG A 211 -1.45 9.53 -2.29
N LEU A 212 -2.70 9.08 -2.44
CA LEU A 212 -3.78 9.86 -3.06
C LEU A 212 -3.96 11.21 -2.37
N GLN A 213 -4.04 11.21 -1.04
CA GLN A 213 -4.17 12.43 -0.25
C GLN A 213 -2.97 13.38 -0.45
N LYS A 214 -1.74 12.85 -0.46
CA LYS A 214 -0.54 13.65 -0.73
C LYS A 214 -0.61 14.32 -2.11
N ASP A 215 -1.01 13.57 -3.13
CA ASP A 215 -1.11 14.07 -4.50
C ASP A 215 -2.26 15.06 -4.65
N ALA A 216 -3.41 14.81 -4.02
CA ALA A 216 -4.53 15.74 -3.99
C ALA A 216 -4.15 17.07 -3.33
N ARG A 217 -3.38 17.04 -2.22
CA ARG A 217 -2.84 18.26 -1.61
C ARG A 217 -1.94 19.04 -2.57
N LYS A 218 -1.06 18.35 -3.32
CA LYS A 218 -0.20 18.97 -4.34
C LYS A 218 -1.06 19.58 -5.47
N ALA A 219 -1.94 18.78 -6.06
CA ALA A 219 -2.85 19.19 -7.13
C ALA A 219 -3.71 20.40 -6.74
N ARG A 220 -4.32 20.40 -5.55
CA ARG A 220 -5.12 21.53 -5.05
C ARG A 220 -4.31 22.81 -4.93
N ARG A 221 -3.06 22.74 -4.46
CA ARG A 221 -2.18 23.92 -4.37
C ARG A 221 -1.85 24.49 -5.75
N LEU A 222 -1.56 23.61 -6.71
CA LEU A 222 -1.29 24.00 -8.10
C LEU A 222 -2.53 24.64 -8.74
N MET A 223 -3.69 23.99 -8.64
CA MET A 223 -4.97 24.52 -9.14
C MET A 223 -5.32 25.87 -8.50
N SER A 224 -5.16 26.01 -7.18
CA SER A 224 -5.44 27.28 -6.50
C SER A 224 -4.53 28.42 -6.97
N ARG A 225 -3.28 28.13 -7.34
CA ARG A 225 -2.36 29.11 -7.93
C ARG A 225 -2.76 29.44 -9.37
N ALA A 226 -3.02 28.44 -10.18
CA ALA A 226 -3.40 28.59 -11.59
C ALA A 226 -4.74 29.32 -11.76
N ALA A 227 -5.73 29.02 -10.92
CA ALA A 227 -7.03 29.69 -10.92
C ALA A 227 -6.92 31.21 -10.70
N LYS A 228 -5.93 31.68 -9.94
CA LYS A 228 -5.66 33.12 -9.74
C LYS A 228 -5.04 33.78 -10.98
N ALA A 229 -4.34 33.02 -11.81
CA ALA A 229 -3.72 33.51 -13.04
C ALA A 229 -4.72 33.56 -14.21
N GLY A 230 -5.79 32.77 -14.15
CA GLY A 230 -6.94 32.86 -15.05
C GLY A 230 -7.39 31.50 -15.61
N PRO A 231 -8.48 31.46 -16.39
CA PRO A 231 -9.08 30.21 -16.88
C PRO A 231 -8.15 29.36 -17.75
N SER A 232 -7.35 30.01 -18.62
CA SER A 232 -6.40 29.32 -19.49
C SER A 232 -5.31 28.60 -18.69
N GLU A 233 -4.76 29.27 -17.68
CA GLU A 233 -3.74 28.68 -16.80
C GLU A 233 -4.31 27.56 -15.96
N ALA A 234 -5.54 27.73 -15.44
CA ALA A 234 -6.24 26.69 -14.69
C ALA A 234 -6.42 25.42 -15.54
N MET A 235 -6.78 25.57 -16.81
CA MET A 235 -6.95 24.45 -17.74
C MET A 235 -5.63 23.76 -18.06
N THR A 236 -4.58 24.52 -18.38
CA THR A 236 -3.23 23.97 -18.60
C THR A 236 -2.76 23.17 -17.37
N GLN A 237 -2.92 23.74 -16.18
CA GLN A 237 -2.52 23.07 -14.95
C GLN A 237 -3.35 21.81 -14.66
N ALA A 238 -4.67 21.84 -14.93
CA ALA A 238 -5.55 20.69 -14.76
C ALA A 238 -5.16 19.54 -15.70
N ARG A 239 -4.83 19.84 -16.97
CA ARG A 239 -4.31 18.86 -17.93
C ARG A 239 -3.00 18.25 -17.48
N GLU A 240 -2.06 19.04 -16.97
CA GLU A 240 -0.80 18.53 -16.42
C GLU A 240 -1.04 17.57 -15.24
N ILE A 241 -1.93 17.94 -14.31
CA ILE A 241 -2.30 17.08 -13.18
C ILE A 241 -2.89 15.75 -13.65
N CYS A 242 -3.79 15.80 -14.64
CA CYS A 242 -4.41 14.59 -15.19
C CYS A 242 -3.40 13.73 -15.96
N SER A 243 -2.45 14.37 -16.66
CA SER A 243 -1.36 13.69 -17.37
C SER A 243 -0.42 12.94 -16.41
N ASP A 244 0.02 13.61 -15.34
CA ASP A 244 0.80 12.99 -14.25
C ASP A 244 0.04 11.83 -13.58
N ALA A 245 -1.30 11.85 -13.65
CA ALA A 245 -2.18 10.87 -13.05
C ALA A 245 -2.72 9.81 -14.04
N HIS A 246 -2.27 9.75 -15.30
CA HIS A 246 -2.86 8.86 -16.32
C HIS A 246 -2.99 7.39 -15.88
N GLN A 247 -1.95 6.81 -15.27
CA GLN A 247 -2.03 5.42 -14.77
C GLN A 247 -3.07 5.27 -13.65
N ARG A 248 -3.28 6.31 -12.83
CA ARG A 248 -4.34 6.33 -11.81
C ARG A 248 -5.72 6.40 -12.45
N LEU A 249 -5.91 7.24 -13.47
CA LEU A 249 -7.18 7.35 -14.20
C LEU A 249 -7.53 6.03 -14.88
N LEU A 250 -6.56 5.40 -15.53
CA LEU A 250 -6.69 4.06 -16.10
C LEU A 250 -7.12 3.03 -15.04
N ASN A 251 -6.44 3.02 -13.88
CA ASN A 251 -6.80 2.13 -12.77
C ASN A 251 -8.19 2.45 -12.17
N LEU A 252 -8.62 3.71 -12.21
CA LEU A 252 -9.91 4.14 -11.69
C LEU A 252 -11.05 3.70 -12.64
N ALA A 253 -10.87 3.89 -13.94
CA ALA A 253 -11.81 3.44 -14.97
C ALA A 253 -11.98 1.91 -14.97
N ARG A 254 -10.87 1.16 -14.85
CA ARG A 254 -10.93 -0.31 -14.77
C ARG A 254 -11.67 -0.86 -13.55
N LYS A 255 -11.86 -0.04 -12.49
CA LYS A 255 -12.65 -0.43 -11.32
C LYS A 255 -14.15 -0.26 -11.51
N LEU A 256 -14.61 0.49 -12.52
CA LEU A 256 -16.04 0.75 -12.76
C LEU A 256 -16.89 -0.55 -12.79
N PRO A 257 -16.51 -1.63 -13.52
CA PRO A 257 -17.30 -2.85 -13.53
C PRO A 257 -17.28 -3.61 -12.20
N ILE A 258 -16.21 -3.46 -11.41
CA ILE A 258 -16.06 -4.09 -10.09
C ILE A 258 -16.99 -3.39 -9.09
N ASP A 259 -17.03 -2.06 -9.14
CA ASP A 259 -17.86 -1.24 -8.25
C ASP A 259 -19.37 -1.38 -8.53
N ALA A 260 -19.76 -1.95 -9.67
CA ALA A 260 -21.16 -2.30 -9.94
C ALA A 260 -21.70 -3.42 -9.03
N GLY A 261 -20.81 -4.14 -8.33
CA GLY A 261 -21.18 -5.15 -7.35
C GLY A 261 -22.05 -6.26 -7.96
N ASN A 262 -23.26 -6.41 -7.45
CA ASN A 262 -24.20 -7.48 -7.86
C ASN A 262 -25.06 -7.10 -9.08
N ASP A 263 -24.96 -5.87 -9.61
CA ASP A 263 -25.68 -5.48 -10.83
C ASP A 263 -24.94 -6.01 -12.07
N VAL A 264 -25.30 -7.23 -12.47
CA VAL A 264 -24.67 -7.95 -13.59
C VAL A 264 -24.85 -7.22 -14.93
N VAL A 265 -26.00 -6.56 -15.13
CA VAL A 265 -26.29 -5.83 -16.37
C VAL A 265 -25.39 -4.61 -16.46
N ARG A 266 -25.33 -3.81 -15.39
CA ARG A 266 -24.44 -2.65 -15.31
C ARG A 266 -22.97 -3.06 -15.41
N ALA A 267 -22.55 -4.12 -14.73
CA ALA A 267 -21.18 -4.61 -14.79
C ALA A 267 -20.79 -5.04 -16.21
N THR A 268 -21.67 -5.74 -16.93
CA THR A 268 -21.43 -6.16 -18.32
C THR A 268 -21.31 -4.96 -19.25
N TRP A 269 -22.22 -4.00 -19.15
CA TRP A 269 -22.16 -2.77 -19.94
C TRP A 269 -20.88 -1.97 -19.68
N LEU A 270 -20.49 -1.83 -18.41
CA LEU A 270 -19.25 -1.14 -18.03
C LEU A 270 -17.99 -1.87 -18.54
N ARG A 271 -18.02 -3.21 -18.66
CA ARG A 271 -16.90 -3.97 -19.28
C ARG A 271 -16.73 -3.61 -20.75
N GLU A 272 -17.82 -3.57 -21.51
CA GLU A 272 -17.76 -3.15 -22.92
C GLU A 272 -17.30 -1.69 -23.04
N LEU A 273 -17.73 -0.83 -22.10
CA LEU A 273 -17.35 0.58 -22.09
C LEU A 273 -15.83 0.79 -21.87
N ILE A 274 -15.19 -0.03 -21.03
CA ILE A 274 -13.75 0.05 -20.76
C ILE A 274 -12.91 -0.77 -21.75
N ARG A 275 -13.53 -1.47 -22.71
CA ARG A 275 -12.81 -2.30 -23.69
C ARG A 275 -11.68 -1.56 -24.42
N PRO A 276 -11.81 -0.28 -24.83
CA PRO A 276 -10.73 0.44 -25.49
C PRO A 276 -9.44 0.53 -24.66
N ILE A 277 -9.57 0.60 -23.33
CA ILE A 277 -8.44 0.77 -22.39
C ILE A 277 -7.92 -0.56 -21.81
N GLU A 278 -8.30 -1.69 -22.42
CA GLU A 278 -7.77 -3.01 -22.09
C GLU A 278 -6.31 -3.17 -22.51
N ARG A 279 -5.65 -4.17 -21.94
CA ARG A 279 -4.23 -4.43 -22.15
C ARG A 279 -3.93 -4.88 -23.57
N ALA A 280 -3.04 -4.15 -24.24
CA ALA A 280 -2.48 -4.47 -25.55
C ALA A 280 -0.96 -4.71 -25.41
N PRO A 281 -0.52 -5.92 -25.03
CA PRO A 281 0.89 -6.20 -24.72
C PRO A 281 1.83 -6.08 -25.93
N GLU A 282 1.30 -6.21 -27.13
CA GLU A 282 1.98 -5.99 -28.41
C GLU A 282 2.30 -4.52 -28.70
N GLU A 283 1.62 -3.58 -28.05
CA GLU A 283 1.82 -2.15 -28.22
C GLU A 283 2.94 -1.61 -27.32
N SER A 284 3.72 -0.67 -27.84
CA SER A 284 4.85 -0.07 -27.10
C SER A 284 4.43 0.64 -25.80
N THR A 285 3.25 1.25 -25.80
CA THR A 285 2.64 1.90 -24.62
C THR A 285 1.85 0.93 -23.75
N GLY A 286 1.60 -0.30 -24.20
CA GLY A 286 0.70 -1.26 -23.54
C GLY A 286 -0.80 -1.02 -23.80
N LEU A 287 -1.16 0.00 -24.58
CA LEU A 287 -2.53 0.33 -24.99
C LEU A 287 -2.61 0.49 -26.51
N THR A 288 -3.74 0.10 -27.10
CA THR A 288 -4.04 0.41 -28.51
C THR A 288 -4.15 1.94 -28.72
N VAL A 289 -4.14 2.39 -29.98
CA VAL A 289 -4.38 3.81 -30.33
C VAL A 289 -5.72 4.28 -29.75
N ALA A 290 -6.79 3.50 -29.94
CA ALA A 290 -8.12 3.80 -29.38
C ALA A 290 -8.09 3.87 -27.84
N GLY A 291 -7.29 3.03 -27.18
CA GLY A 291 -7.11 3.08 -25.73
C GLY A 291 -6.39 4.33 -25.25
N GLN A 292 -5.39 4.80 -25.99
CA GLN A 292 -4.70 6.06 -25.71
C GLN A 292 -5.62 7.26 -25.91
N GLU A 293 -6.42 7.26 -26.97
CA GLU A 293 -7.42 8.30 -27.23
C GLU A 293 -8.53 8.33 -26.17
N ALA A 294 -9.04 7.16 -25.76
CA ALA A 294 -10.00 7.05 -24.68
C ALA A 294 -9.44 7.57 -23.35
N LEU A 295 -8.17 7.25 -23.05
CA LEU A 295 -7.48 7.76 -21.86
C LEU A 295 -7.29 9.28 -21.91
N ALA A 296 -6.94 9.83 -23.07
CA ALA A 296 -6.84 11.27 -23.27
C ALA A 296 -8.19 11.98 -23.11
N ALA A 297 -9.28 11.41 -23.65
CA ALA A 297 -10.63 11.94 -23.48
C ALA A 297 -11.07 11.96 -22.02
N MET A 298 -10.77 10.88 -21.29
CA MET A 298 -10.98 10.79 -19.84
C MET A 298 -10.19 11.84 -19.05
N ALA A 299 -8.92 12.04 -19.40
CA ALA A 299 -8.06 13.04 -18.75
C ALA A 299 -8.56 14.46 -19.00
N GLU A 300 -8.99 14.76 -20.24
CA GLU A 300 -9.54 16.06 -20.61
C GLU A 300 -10.85 16.35 -19.85
N ALA A 301 -11.79 15.39 -19.82
CA ALA A 301 -13.04 15.55 -19.08
C ALA A 301 -12.83 15.77 -17.58
N LEU A 302 -11.82 15.10 -17.00
CA LEU A 302 -11.47 15.34 -15.60
C LEU A 302 -10.83 16.72 -15.38
N ALA A 303 -10.01 17.17 -16.32
CA ALA A 303 -9.43 18.51 -16.28
C ALA A 303 -10.52 19.60 -16.38
N GLU A 304 -11.50 19.43 -17.27
CA GLU A 304 -12.69 20.28 -17.37
C GLU A 304 -13.44 20.34 -16.04
N GLN A 305 -13.73 19.18 -15.43
CA GLN A 305 -14.42 19.13 -14.14
C GLN A 305 -13.62 19.83 -13.02
N MET A 306 -12.29 19.69 -12.99
CA MET A 306 -11.44 20.40 -12.02
C MET A 306 -11.52 21.92 -12.20
N VAL A 307 -11.55 22.41 -13.44
CA VAL A 307 -11.67 23.85 -13.71
C VAL A 307 -13.05 24.35 -13.32
N GLU A 308 -14.12 23.63 -13.66
CA GLU A 308 -15.49 23.94 -13.27
C GLU A 308 -15.64 24.05 -11.75
N ASP A 309 -15.16 23.05 -11.01
CA ASP A 309 -15.21 23.04 -9.53
C ASP A 309 -14.34 24.16 -8.93
N SER A 310 -13.24 24.51 -9.59
CA SER A 310 -12.38 25.63 -9.19
C SER A 310 -13.10 26.97 -9.35
N VAL A 311 -13.76 27.20 -10.49
CA VAL A 311 -14.56 28.40 -10.77
C VAL A 311 -15.76 28.51 -9.83
N ALA A 312 -16.40 27.38 -9.52
CA ALA A 312 -17.51 27.31 -8.57
C ALA A 312 -17.06 27.48 -7.10
N GLY A 313 -15.76 27.48 -6.81
CA GLY A 313 -15.23 27.56 -5.45
C GLY A 313 -15.44 26.29 -4.62
N THR A 314 -15.77 25.17 -5.26
CA THR A 314 -16.06 23.86 -4.62
C THR A 314 -14.86 22.90 -4.63
N LEU A 315 -13.76 23.26 -5.31
CA LEU A 315 -12.53 22.45 -5.38
C LEU A 315 -11.69 22.52 -4.09
N ASP A 316 -12.23 21.98 -3.00
CA ASP A 316 -11.49 21.76 -1.76
C ASP A 316 -10.63 20.47 -1.82
N LEU A 317 -9.96 20.14 -0.70
CA LEU A 317 -9.09 18.95 -0.66
C LEU A 317 -9.89 17.65 -0.83
N THR A 318 -11.04 17.53 -0.18
CA THR A 318 -11.89 16.33 -0.24
C THR A 318 -12.45 16.14 -1.65
N ARG A 319 -12.84 17.24 -2.31
CA ARG A 319 -13.27 17.20 -3.71
C ARG A 319 -12.14 16.78 -4.64
N MET A 320 -10.93 17.32 -4.46
CA MET A 320 -9.76 16.92 -5.24
C MET A 320 -9.39 15.43 -5.04
N GLU A 321 -9.44 14.92 -3.81
CA GLU A 321 -9.26 13.48 -3.52
C GLU A 321 -10.31 12.63 -4.24
N ASN A 322 -11.58 13.04 -4.19
CA ASN A 322 -12.68 12.34 -4.85
C ASN A 322 -12.62 12.39 -6.39
N LEU A 323 -12.11 13.46 -6.99
CA LEU A 323 -11.87 13.54 -8.44
C LEU A 323 -10.71 12.63 -8.86
N LEU A 324 -9.63 12.58 -8.08
CA LEU A 324 -8.43 11.83 -8.46
C LEU A 324 -8.51 10.32 -8.18
N GLY A 325 -9.36 9.88 -7.25
CA GLY A 325 -9.42 8.45 -6.89
C GLY A 325 -10.76 7.96 -6.34
N GLY A 326 -11.76 8.83 -6.26
CA GLY A 326 -13.06 8.53 -5.66
C GLY A 326 -14.20 8.40 -6.67
N THR A 327 -15.43 8.46 -6.15
CA THR A 327 -16.66 8.29 -6.92
C THR A 327 -16.92 9.43 -7.91
N ALA A 328 -16.56 10.67 -7.55
CA ALA A 328 -16.70 11.81 -8.45
C ALA A 328 -15.84 11.64 -9.71
N GLY A 329 -14.58 11.24 -9.54
CA GLY A 329 -13.70 10.92 -10.66
C GLY A 329 -14.27 9.81 -11.53
N LYS A 330 -14.69 8.70 -10.93
CA LYS A 330 -15.34 7.58 -11.64
C LYS A 330 -16.51 8.03 -12.52
N ALA A 331 -17.40 8.89 -11.99
CA ALA A 331 -18.55 9.39 -12.75
C ALA A 331 -18.13 10.25 -13.96
N VAL A 332 -17.08 11.05 -13.84
CA VAL A 332 -16.52 11.84 -14.96
C VAL A 332 -15.92 10.91 -16.01
N LEU A 333 -15.13 9.92 -15.59
CA LEU A 333 -14.51 8.93 -16.49
C LEU A 333 -15.56 8.10 -17.22
N GLU A 334 -16.60 7.63 -16.53
CA GLU A 334 -17.73 6.88 -17.13
C GLU A 334 -18.40 7.72 -18.22
N ARG A 335 -18.71 8.99 -17.95
CA ARG A 335 -19.30 9.90 -18.96
C ARG A 335 -18.38 10.09 -20.16
N ALA A 336 -17.09 10.33 -19.93
CA ALA A 336 -16.12 10.53 -21.00
C ALA A 336 -15.99 9.29 -21.90
N LEU A 337 -16.03 8.09 -21.32
CA LEU A 337 -16.01 6.84 -22.08
C LEU A 337 -17.30 6.62 -22.89
N VAL A 338 -18.45 7.02 -22.35
CA VAL A 338 -19.72 6.97 -23.09
C VAL A 338 -19.66 7.90 -24.31
N ASP A 339 -19.22 9.14 -24.11
CA ASP A 339 -19.08 10.12 -25.19
C ASP A 339 -18.07 9.65 -26.24
N PHE A 340 -16.95 9.05 -25.81
CA PHE A 340 -15.96 8.44 -26.70
C PHE A 340 -16.57 7.30 -27.53
N SER A 341 -17.31 6.39 -26.90
CA SER A 341 -17.92 5.24 -27.58
C SER A 341 -18.95 5.65 -28.63
N ILE A 342 -19.74 6.71 -28.35
CA ILE A 342 -20.70 7.27 -29.30
C ILE A 342 -19.98 7.84 -30.53
N ARG A 343 -18.87 8.55 -30.33
CA ARG A 343 -18.07 9.14 -31.43
C ARG A 343 -17.43 8.08 -32.32
N GLU A 344 -16.88 7.02 -31.73
CA GLU A 344 -16.28 5.91 -32.48
C GLU A 344 -17.33 5.09 -33.23
N GLY A 345 -18.50 4.85 -32.63
CA GLY A 345 -19.63 4.19 -33.30
C GLY A 345 -20.07 4.95 -34.56
N GLY A 346 -20.12 6.28 -34.52
CA GLY A 346 -20.44 7.13 -35.67
C GLY A 346 -19.40 7.09 -36.78
N ARG A 347 -18.11 7.04 -36.45
CA ARG A 347 -17.00 6.97 -37.45
C ARG A 347 -17.00 5.67 -38.25
N SER A 348 -17.48 4.58 -37.68
CA SER A 348 -17.54 3.28 -38.36
C SER A 348 -18.62 3.18 -39.46
N HIS A 349 -19.59 4.11 -39.50
CA HIS A 349 -20.63 4.16 -40.54
C HIS A 349 -20.29 5.08 -41.72
N ASP A 350 -19.45 6.10 -41.54
CA ASP A 350 -19.07 7.03 -42.62
C ASP A 350 -17.88 6.55 -43.47
N GLY A 351 -17.22 5.44 -43.10
CA GLY A 351 -16.12 4.83 -43.87
C GLY A 351 -16.55 3.80 -44.92
N SER A 352 -17.86 3.61 -45.11
CA SER A 352 -18.44 2.61 -46.03
C SER A 352 -19.27 3.28 -47.13
N THR A 353 -18.66 4.15 -47.93
CA THR A 353 -19.23 4.60 -49.22
C THR A 353 -18.16 4.68 -50.29
#